data_AF-A0A4Y9XTN3-F1
#
_entry.id   AF-A0A4Y9XTN3-F1
#
_cell.length_a   1.000
_cell.length_b   1.000
_cell.length_c   1.000
_cell.angle_alpha   90.00
_cell.angle_beta   90.00
_cell.angle_gamma   90.00
#
_symmetry.space_group_name_H-M   'P 1'
#
loop_
_entity.id
_entity.type
_entity.pdbx_description
1 polymer ?
#
loop_
_entity_poly.entity_id
_entity_poly.type
_entity_poly.pdbx_seq_one_letter_code
_entity_poly.pdbx_strand_id
1 'polypeptide(L)'
;MNEPLSKAVTENFCRLHEDGIIYRANRLVNWCVKMNTTLSNLEVDQKQLTGRTLLNVPGYDPKEKFEFGVITSFAYPIEGSDEKIIIATTRPETMLGDTAIAVHPEDPRYKVPSSRKFAVHPFIDRRLPIITDDIIVDMEFGTGAVKITPAHDPDDYEVGVRHKLDFINILNDDGTLNANAGEKFKGMKRFHARVAVVQALKDAGLYVETKDNPMQIPLCSKSGDIIEPVLKPQWWIKSQPLAEEAIRRTKAGELHIAPKQSEADWYRWLENIQDWCISRQLWWGHRVPAYFVRIEGSDQNSDDEKHWVVGRNLEEATERAKKLAGGAKFTLVQDEDVLDTWFSSGLWPFSTLGWPDKVGLVPVYLTDRLTVVMMQTLDFERFYPTSMLETGWDILFFWVARMVMLGIRLTGADAIQ
;
A
#
# COMPACT_ATOMS: atom_id res chain seq x y z
N MET A 1 -13.35 -7.97 -18.87
CA MET A 1 -14.43 -8.14 -17.89
C MET A 1 -15.65 -8.68 -18.62
N ASN A 2 -15.76 -10.00 -18.77
CA ASN A 2 -17.00 -10.66 -19.19
C ASN A 2 -17.54 -11.46 -17.99
N GLU A 3 -18.76 -11.97 -18.08
CA GLU A 3 -19.42 -12.66 -16.96
C GLU A 3 -18.62 -13.88 -16.44
N PRO A 4 -18.13 -14.82 -17.29
CA PRO A 4 -17.32 -15.95 -16.81
C PRO A 4 -16.05 -15.53 -16.07
N LEU A 5 -15.29 -14.57 -16.61
CA LEU A 5 -14.05 -14.11 -15.98
C LEU A 5 -14.33 -13.31 -14.69
N SER A 6 -15.43 -12.55 -14.65
CA SER A 6 -15.81 -11.81 -13.43
C SER A 6 -16.20 -12.77 -12.30
N LYS A 7 -16.83 -13.89 -12.63
CA LYS A 7 -17.12 -14.97 -11.70
C LYS A 7 -15.84 -15.61 -11.16
N ALA A 8 -14.84 -15.87 -12.01
CA ALA A 8 -13.53 -16.35 -11.58
C ALA A 8 -12.86 -15.41 -10.58
N VAL A 9 -12.88 -14.10 -10.86
CA VAL A 9 -12.31 -13.09 -9.96
C VAL A 9 -13.01 -13.08 -8.61
N THR A 10 -14.34 -13.15 -8.62
CA THR A 10 -15.16 -13.21 -7.39
C THR A 10 -14.85 -14.47 -6.58
N GLU A 11 -14.79 -15.63 -7.24
CA GLU A 11 -14.45 -16.90 -6.59
C GLU A 11 -13.06 -16.87 -5.98
N ASN A 12 -12.06 -16.36 -6.71
CA ASN A 12 -10.69 -16.22 -6.22
C ASN A 12 -10.67 -15.40 -4.92
N PHE A 13 -11.32 -14.23 -4.92
CA PHE A 13 -11.37 -13.37 -3.74
C PHE A 13 -12.03 -14.08 -2.56
N CYS A 14 -13.17 -14.73 -2.77
CA CYS A 14 -13.90 -15.41 -1.71
C CYS A 14 -13.09 -16.58 -1.12
N ARG A 15 -12.46 -17.42 -1.96
CA ARG A 15 -11.63 -18.54 -1.50
C ARG A 15 -10.43 -18.08 -0.71
N LEU A 16 -9.67 -17.11 -1.24
CA LEU A 16 -8.48 -16.62 -0.55
C LEU A 16 -8.82 -15.93 0.77
N HIS A 17 -9.98 -15.28 0.88
CA HIS A 17 -10.46 -14.74 2.15
C HIS A 17 -10.86 -15.86 3.14
N GLU A 18 -11.58 -16.88 2.69
CA GLU A 18 -11.92 -18.08 3.49
C GLU A 18 -10.67 -18.80 4.02
N ASP A 19 -9.61 -18.81 3.22
CA ASP A 19 -8.30 -19.35 3.55
C ASP A 19 -7.45 -18.46 4.48
N GLY A 20 -7.91 -17.26 4.81
CA GLY A 20 -7.17 -16.28 5.62
C GLY A 20 -5.94 -15.68 4.91
N ILE A 21 -5.85 -15.84 3.58
CA ILE A 21 -4.80 -15.28 2.72
C ILE A 21 -5.13 -13.83 2.36
N ILE A 22 -6.39 -13.55 1.99
CA ILE A 22 -6.89 -12.18 1.85
C ILE A 22 -7.33 -11.68 3.22
N TYR A 23 -6.94 -10.45 3.55
CA TYR A 23 -7.34 -9.75 4.77
C TYR A 23 -7.46 -8.25 4.52
N ARG A 24 -8.20 -7.56 5.38
CA ARG A 24 -8.31 -6.09 5.37
C ARG A 24 -7.45 -5.50 6.48
N ALA A 25 -6.60 -4.53 6.13
CA ALA A 25 -5.77 -3.84 7.11
C ALA A 25 -5.52 -2.39 6.72
N ASN A 26 -5.45 -1.53 7.73
CA ASN A 26 -4.97 -0.16 7.57
C ASN A 26 -3.43 -0.16 7.60
N ARG A 27 -2.82 0.04 6.43
CA ARG A 27 -1.36 0.04 6.25
C ARG A 27 -0.94 1.21 5.39
N LEU A 28 0.36 1.50 5.39
CA LEU A 28 0.93 2.45 4.44
C LEU A 28 0.76 1.92 3.01
N VAL A 29 0.26 2.79 2.15
CA VAL A 29 0.11 2.53 0.73
C VAL A 29 0.79 3.62 -0.08
N ASN A 30 1.27 3.24 -1.27
CA ASN A 30 1.71 4.20 -2.27
C ASN A 30 0.49 4.90 -2.86
N TRP A 31 0.26 6.15 -2.49
CA TRP A 31 -0.87 6.94 -2.94
C TRP A 31 -0.48 7.92 -4.04
N CYS A 32 -1.17 7.83 -5.17
CA CYS A 32 -1.07 8.82 -6.22
C CYS A 32 -2.17 9.86 -6.03
N VAL A 33 -1.81 11.03 -5.50
CA VAL A 33 -2.74 12.16 -5.30
C VAL A 33 -3.40 12.57 -6.62
N LYS A 34 -2.64 12.62 -7.71
CA LYS A 34 -3.17 13.01 -9.03
C LYS A 34 -4.27 12.07 -9.55
N MET A 35 -4.17 10.77 -9.29
CA MET A 35 -5.14 9.77 -9.75
C MET A 35 -6.13 9.35 -8.66
N ASN A 36 -5.91 9.77 -7.41
CA ASN A 36 -6.72 9.42 -6.25
C ASN A 36 -6.88 7.90 -6.07
N THR A 37 -5.76 7.17 -6.13
CA THR A 37 -5.73 5.71 -5.97
C THR A 37 -4.42 5.22 -5.37
N THR A 38 -4.49 4.06 -4.72
CA THR A 38 -3.32 3.27 -4.36
C THR A 38 -2.63 2.65 -5.56
N LEU A 39 -1.33 2.38 -5.39
CA LEU A 39 -0.46 1.73 -6.36
C LEU A 39 0.33 0.59 -5.70
N SER A 40 0.61 -0.45 -6.48
CA SER A 40 1.58 -1.47 -6.10
C SER A 40 3.00 -0.87 -6.06
N ASN A 41 3.91 -1.45 -5.26
CA ASN A 41 5.33 -1.09 -5.27
C ASN A 41 5.95 -1.17 -6.67
N LEU A 42 5.45 -2.11 -7.49
CA LEU A 42 5.92 -2.27 -8.86
C LEU A 42 5.46 -1.13 -9.79
N GLU A 43 4.40 -0.40 -9.46
CA GLU A 43 3.88 0.73 -10.26
C GLU A 43 4.54 2.08 -9.90
N VAL A 44 5.58 2.06 -9.05
CA VAL A 44 6.32 3.22 -8.57
C VAL A 44 7.71 3.27 -9.19
N ASP A 45 7.98 4.32 -9.96
CA ASP A 45 9.29 4.58 -10.56
C ASP A 45 10.17 5.37 -9.58
N GLN A 46 11.45 5.01 -9.49
CA GLN A 46 12.42 5.73 -8.65
C GLN A 46 13.22 6.71 -9.50
N LYS A 47 13.03 8.03 -9.27
CA LYS A 47 13.83 9.06 -9.93
C LYS A 47 14.95 9.53 -9.04
N GLN A 48 16.19 9.27 -9.46
CA GLN A 48 17.39 9.76 -8.78
C GLN A 48 17.59 11.27 -9.04
N LEU A 49 17.86 12.01 -7.98
CA LEU A 49 18.32 13.39 -8.01
C LEU A 49 19.75 13.44 -7.48
N THR A 50 20.64 14.13 -8.20
CA THR A 50 22.06 14.28 -7.82
C THR A 50 22.31 15.45 -6.87
N GLY A 51 21.28 16.25 -6.58
CA GLY A 51 21.35 17.42 -5.72
C GLY A 51 20.10 18.29 -5.88
N ARG A 52 20.20 19.55 -5.44
CA ARG A 52 19.07 20.48 -5.43
C ARG A 52 18.46 20.63 -6.82
N THR A 53 17.18 20.29 -6.93
CA THR A 53 16.43 20.29 -8.18
C THR A 53 15.06 20.91 -7.97
N LEU A 54 14.69 21.87 -8.83
CA LEU A 54 13.35 22.44 -8.87
C LEU A 54 12.46 21.64 -9.82
N LEU A 55 11.43 21.00 -9.28
CA LEU A 55 10.49 20.18 -10.06
C LEU A 55 9.08 20.75 -10.00
N ASN A 56 8.40 20.72 -11.15
CA ASN A 56 6.95 20.86 -11.17
C ASN A 56 6.31 19.53 -10.73
N VAL A 57 5.15 19.62 -10.08
CA VAL A 57 4.40 18.46 -9.59
C VAL A 57 3.03 18.44 -10.26
N PRO A 58 2.57 17.30 -10.80
CA PRO A 58 1.21 17.16 -11.31
C PRO A 58 0.14 17.62 -10.32
N GLY A 59 -0.82 18.42 -10.79
CA GLY A 59 -1.89 19.00 -9.96
C GLY A 59 -1.60 20.40 -9.39
N TYR A 60 -0.43 20.97 -9.71
CA TYR A 60 -0.06 22.35 -9.43
C TYR A 60 -0.03 23.20 -10.70
N ASP A 61 0.09 24.52 -10.56
CA ASP A 61 0.25 25.38 -11.73
C ASP A 61 1.55 25.02 -12.47
N PRO A 62 1.57 24.93 -13.82
CA PRO A 62 2.77 24.56 -14.58
C PRO A 62 3.99 25.46 -14.36
N LYS A 63 3.79 26.70 -13.86
CA LYS A 63 4.85 27.65 -13.53
C LYS A 63 5.42 27.43 -12.14
N GLU A 64 4.69 26.75 -11.27
CA GLU A 64 5.14 26.44 -9.92
C GLU A 64 6.17 25.31 -9.94
N LYS A 65 7.25 25.52 -9.18
CA LYS A 65 8.28 24.51 -8.96
C LYS A 65 8.65 24.48 -7.49
N PHE A 66 8.89 23.30 -6.98
CA PHE A 66 9.22 23.04 -5.59
C PHE A 66 10.62 22.45 -5.49
N GLU A 67 11.32 22.76 -4.38
CA GLU A 67 12.65 22.24 -4.11
C GLU A 67 12.60 20.76 -3.68
N PHE A 68 13.42 19.95 -4.37
CA PHE A 68 13.76 18.57 -4.03
C PHE A 68 15.27 18.41 -4.08
N GLY A 69 15.79 17.28 -3.58
CA GLY A 69 17.23 17.05 -3.50
C GLY A 69 17.91 17.99 -2.49
N VAL A 70 17.17 18.35 -1.44
CA VAL A 70 17.65 19.16 -0.33
C VAL A 70 17.23 18.53 0.99
N ILE A 71 18.03 18.77 2.03
CA ILE A 71 17.71 18.41 3.40
C ILE A 71 17.62 19.69 4.23
N THR A 72 16.51 19.86 4.94
CA THR A 72 16.25 21.01 5.81
C THR A 72 16.44 20.60 7.25
N SER A 73 17.29 21.36 7.95
CA SER A 73 17.53 21.22 9.37
C SER A 73 16.72 22.26 10.14
N PHE A 74 16.01 21.83 11.17
CA PHE A 74 15.27 22.71 12.07
C PHE A 74 15.25 22.16 13.49
N ALA A 75 14.89 23.01 14.44
CA ALA A 75 14.95 22.72 15.87
C ALA A 75 13.55 22.53 16.48
N TYR A 76 13.40 21.48 17.28
CA TYR A 76 12.32 21.34 18.23
C TYR A 76 12.75 21.83 19.62
N PRO A 77 11.97 22.72 20.28
CA PRO A 77 12.20 23.07 21.69
C PRO A 77 12.03 21.86 22.62
N ILE A 78 12.89 21.73 23.63
CA ILE A 78 12.76 20.70 24.66
C ILE A 78 11.91 21.23 25.81
N GLU A 79 10.91 20.46 26.21
CA GLU A 79 9.99 20.85 27.27
C GLU A 79 10.71 21.19 28.58
N GLY A 80 10.34 22.32 29.20
CA GLY A 80 10.89 22.74 30.49
C GLY A 80 12.35 23.21 30.44
N SER A 81 12.89 23.55 29.26
CA SER A 81 14.26 24.03 29.11
C SER A 81 14.41 25.00 27.92
N ASP A 82 15.54 25.70 27.86
CA ASP A 82 15.94 26.50 26.69
C ASP A 82 16.68 25.66 25.63
N GLU A 83 16.85 24.35 25.86
CA GLU A 83 17.50 23.45 24.93
C GLU A 83 16.62 23.14 23.71
N LYS A 84 17.28 22.80 22.61
CA LYS A 84 16.64 22.45 21.35
C LYS A 84 17.28 21.19 20.78
N ILE A 85 16.47 20.33 20.19
CA ILE A 85 16.95 19.18 19.39
C ILE A 85 16.80 19.50 17.92
N ILE A 86 17.92 19.43 17.19
CA ILE A 86 17.94 19.69 15.74
C ILE A 86 17.67 18.38 15.03
N ILE A 87 16.74 18.40 14.09
CA ILE A 87 16.45 17.29 13.18
C ILE A 87 16.72 17.73 11.75
N ALA A 88 17.01 16.79 10.86
CA ALA A 88 17.19 17.04 9.44
C ALA A 88 16.21 16.18 8.63
N THR A 89 15.52 16.76 7.65
CA THR A 89 14.55 16.03 6.82
C THR A 89 14.43 16.61 5.41
N THR A 90 14.11 15.76 4.44
CA THR A 90 13.79 16.14 3.06
C THR A 90 12.31 16.54 2.87
N ARG A 91 11.45 16.27 3.86
CA ARG A 91 9.99 16.53 3.82
C ARG A 91 9.53 17.31 5.06
N PRO A 92 9.91 18.59 5.22
CA PRO A 92 9.59 19.36 6.42
C PRO A 92 8.09 19.50 6.66
N GLU A 93 7.23 19.46 5.63
CA GLU A 93 5.77 19.45 5.78
C GLU A 93 5.23 18.27 6.59
N THR A 94 5.91 17.12 6.56
CA THR A 94 5.48 15.94 7.30
C THR A 94 5.65 16.08 8.80
N MET A 95 6.42 17.09 9.25
CA MET A 95 6.64 17.36 10.68
C MET A 95 5.32 17.54 11.45
N LEU A 96 4.27 18.04 10.77
CA LEU A 96 2.95 18.25 11.34
C LEU A 96 2.28 16.93 11.82
N GLY A 97 2.71 15.80 11.24
CA GLY A 97 2.29 14.45 11.63
C GLY A 97 3.25 13.76 12.61
N ASP A 98 4.29 14.44 13.10
CA ASP A 98 5.29 13.82 13.97
C ASP A 98 4.66 13.33 15.27
N THR A 99 5.13 12.16 15.71
CA THR A 99 4.68 11.53 16.96
C THR A 99 5.81 11.18 17.91
N ALA A 100 7.06 11.20 17.44
CA ALA A 100 8.25 11.05 18.27
C ALA A 100 9.48 11.66 17.60
N ILE A 101 10.57 11.72 18.35
CA ILE A 101 11.92 11.93 17.83
C ILE A 101 12.76 10.73 18.25
N ALA A 102 13.38 10.04 17.30
CA ALA A 102 14.28 8.93 17.58
C ALA A 102 15.73 9.43 17.66
N VAL A 103 16.47 8.93 18.64
CA VAL A 103 17.92 9.09 18.78
C VAL A 103 18.58 7.72 18.94
N HIS A 104 19.87 7.61 18.64
CA HIS A 104 20.57 6.35 18.84
C HIS A 104 20.85 6.12 20.34
N PRO A 105 20.62 4.92 20.91
CA PRO A 105 20.78 4.66 22.36
C PRO A 105 22.20 4.93 22.88
N GLU A 106 23.22 4.67 22.06
CA GLU A 106 24.62 4.88 22.42
C GLU A 106 25.15 6.28 22.11
N ASP A 107 24.31 7.19 21.60
CA ASP A 107 24.76 8.54 21.25
C ASP A 107 25.03 9.39 22.50
N PRO A 108 26.30 9.77 22.77
CA PRO A 108 26.63 10.56 23.96
C PRO A 108 26.00 11.95 23.94
N ARG A 109 25.61 12.48 22.77
CA ARG A 109 24.95 13.78 22.62
C ARG A 109 23.54 13.78 23.23
N TYR A 110 22.88 12.62 23.25
CA TYR A 110 21.46 12.47 23.59
C TYR A 110 21.22 11.57 24.78
N LYS A 111 22.17 11.44 25.73
CA LYS A 111 21.91 10.74 27.00
C LYS A 111 20.88 11.51 27.84
N VAL A 112 19.60 11.26 27.61
CA VAL A 112 18.48 12.07 28.14
C VAL A 112 18.24 11.78 29.64
N PRO A 113 18.33 12.77 30.55
CA PRO A 113 17.78 12.66 31.89
C PRO A 113 16.25 12.52 31.83
N SER A 114 15.63 11.80 32.77
CA SER A 114 14.19 11.51 32.75
C SER A 114 13.26 12.74 32.70
N SER A 115 13.75 13.93 33.05
CA SER A 115 13.05 15.22 32.97
C SER A 115 13.06 15.89 31.58
N ARG A 116 13.80 15.36 30.59
CA ARG A 116 13.97 15.95 29.23
C ARG A 116 13.39 15.06 28.12
N LYS A 117 12.39 14.24 28.44
CA LYS A 117 11.87 13.19 27.56
C LYS A 117 10.99 13.67 26.40
N PHE A 118 10.59 14.94 26.38
CA PHE A 118 9.65 15.43 25.39
C PHE A 118 10.17 16.69 24.70
N ALA A 119 10.08 16.69 23.38
CA ALA A 119 10.11 17.88 22.57
C ALA A 119 8.69 18.47 22.44
N VAL A 120 8.58 19.78 22.22
CA VAL A 120 7.31 20.47 21.99
C VAL A 120 7.18 20.75 20.50
N HIS A 121 6.09 20.30 19.88
CA HIS A 121 5.83 20.62 18.48
C HIS A 121 5.50 22.13 18.34
N PRO A 122 6.16 22.88 17.44
CA PRO A 122 6.11 24.34 17.45
C PRO A 122 4.80 24.93 16.90
N PHE A 123 4.00 24.14 16.17
CA PHE A 123 2.79 24.62 15.51
C PHE A 123 1.51 23.87 15.90
N ILE A 124 1.63 22.79 16.67
CA ILE A 124 0.54 21.88 17.03
C ILE A 124 0.72 21.61 18.51
N ASP A 125 -0.37 21.65 19.27
CA ASP A 125 -0.35 21.33 20.70
C ASP A 125 -0.12 19.82 20.90
N ARG A 126 1.14 19.41 20.75
CA ARG A 126 1.59 18.02 20.82
C ARG A 126 2.98 17.96 21.46
N ARG A 127 3.12 17.03 22.40
CA ARG A 127 4.40 16.64 22.99
C ARG A 127 4.93 15.43 22.23
N LEU A 128 6.20 15.49 21.85
CA LEU A 128 6.87 14.45 21.08
C LEU A 128 7.83 13.70 22.01
N PRO A 129 7.55 12.44 22.40
CA PRO A 129 8.51 11.63 23.14
C PRO A 129 9.82 11.49 22.36
N ILE A 130 10.93 11.59 23.08
CA ILE A 130 12.27 11.25 22.58
C ILE A 130 12.51 9.78 22.92
N ILE A 131 12.60 8.95 21.89
CA ILE A 131 12.77 7.50 21.97
C ILE A 131 14.17 7.11 21.49
N THR A 132 14.62 5.91 21.87
CA THR A 132 15.87 5.35 21.38
C THR A 132 15.62 4.24 20.38
N ASP A 133 16.20 4.32 19.18
CA ASP A 133 16.09 3.29 18.14
C ASP A 133 17.40 3.22 17.35
N ASP A 134 18.09 2.08 17.41
CA ASP A 134 19.38 1.83 16.77
C ASP A 134 19.25 1.33 15.31
N ILE A 135 18.04 1.04 14.86
CA ILE A 135 17.77 0.56 13.51
C ILE A 135 17.64 1.74 12.54
N ILE A 136 16.88 2.77 12.93
CA ILE A 136 16.61 3.92 12.06
C ILE A 136 17.62 5.06 12.21
N VAL A 137 18.28 5.16 13.37
CA VAL A 137 19.14 6.30 13.67
C VAL A 137 20.60 5.96 13.39
N ASP A 138 21.14 6.55 12.34
CA ASP A 138 22.58 6.63 12.12
C ASP A 138 23.15 7.85 12.87
N MET A 139 24.12 7.59 13.77
CA MET A 139 24.80 8.62 14.54
C MET A 139 25.60 9.60 13.67
N GLU A 140 26.12 9.15 12.52
CA GLU A 140 26.96 9.95 11.63
C GLU A 140 26.13 10.77 10.63
N PHE A 141 24.86 10.40 10.41
CA PHE A 141 24.00 11.08 9.46
C PHE A 141 23.24 12.26 10.08
N GLY A 142 23.29 13.41 9.40
CA GLY A 142 22.58 14.61 9.81
C GLY A 142 22.96 15.06 11.22
N THR A 143 22.01 15.02 12.15
CA THR A 143 22.21 15.41 13.55
C THR A 143 22.35 14.23 14.51
N GLY A 144 22.10 12.99 14.05
CA GLY A 144 21.91 11.83 14.94
C GLY A 144 20.55 11.80 15.64
N ALA A 145 19.60 12.62 15.19
CA ALA A 145 18.20 12.61 15.64
C ALA A 145 17.26 12.66 14.43
N VAL A 146 16.25 11.78 14.44
CA VAL A 146 15.31 11.59 13.33
C VAL A 146 13.90 11.90 13.80
N LYS A 147 13.17 12.74 13.06
CA LYS A 147 11.73 12.93 13.32
C LYS A 147 10.96 11.69 12.88
N ILE A 148 9.97 11.26 13.66
CA ILE A 148 9.20 10.05 13.37
C ILE A 148 7.76 10.42 13.00
N THR A 149 7.40 10.19 11.74
CA THR A 149 6.06 10.44 11.16
C THR A 149 5.43 9.14 10.62
N PRO A 150 4.96 8.20 11.48
CA PRO A 150 4.63 6.82 11.09
C PRO A 150 3.56 6.68 10.00
N ALA A 151 2.70 7.69 9.83
CA ALA A 151 1.63 7.66 8.83
C ALA A 151 2.05 8.15 7.43
N HIS A 152 3.31 8.58 7.25
CA HIS A 152 3.78 9.22 6.01
C HIS A 152 5.11 8.71 5.47
N ASP A 153 5.76 7.76 6.14
CA ASP A 153 7.04 7.20 5.72
C ASP A 153 7.16 5.72 6.14
N PRO A 154 7.57 4.79 5.23
CA PRO A 154 7.68 3.37 5.54
C PRO A 154 8.66 3.04 6.67
N ASP A 155 9.78 3.75 6.76
CA ASP A 155 10.78 3.47 7.79
C ASP A 155 10.27 3.98 9.16
N ASP A 156 9.65 5.16 9.18
CA ASP A 156 8.98 5.69 10.37
C ASP A 156 7.79 4.82 10.82
N TYR A 157 7.09 4.16 9.88
CA TYR A 157 5.99 3.24 10.18
C TYR A 157 6.48 2.07 11.02
N GLU A 158 7.59 1.45 10.63
CA GLU A 158 8.18 0.33 11.37
C GLU A 158 8.63 0.76 12.77
N VAL A 159 9.20 1.96 12.91
CA VAL A 159 9.52 2.55 14.23
C VAL A 159 8.23 2.74 15.05
N GLY A 160 7.18 3.28 14.43
CA GLY A 160 5.87 3.47 15.06
C GLY A 160 5.27 2.17 15.58
N VAL A 161 5.38 1.07 14.83
CA VAL A 161 4.95 -0.26 15.28
C VAL A 161 5.79 -0.75 16.46
N ARG A 162 7.13 -0.69 16.36
CA ARG A 162 8.05 -1.18 17.42
C ARG A 162 7.83 -0.46 18.75
N HIS A 163 7.66 0.87 18.69
CA HIS A 163 7.56 1.73 19.88
C HIS A 163 6.11 2.07 20.27
N LYS A 164 5.12 1.52 19.55
CA LYS A 164 3.68 1.75 19.78
C LYS A 164 3.32 3.23 19.77
N LEU A 165 3.82 3.94 18.76
CA LEU A 165 3.52 5.35 18.54
C LEU A 165 2.15 5.53 17.88
N ASP A 166 1.62 6.74 17.99
CA ASP A 166 0.40 7.12 17.28
C ASP A 166 0.66 7.28 15.78
N PHE A 167 -0.33 6.95 14.99
CA PHE A 167 -0.28 7.03 13.53
C PHE A 167 -1.17 8.17 13.04
N ILE A 168 -0.59 9.35 12.83
CA ILE A 168 -1.35 10.58 12.54
C ILE A 168 -1.27 10.92 11.04
N ASN A 169 -2.33 10.60 10.29
CA ASN A 169 -2.47 11.04 8.91
C ASN A 169 -2.80 12.55 8.83
N ILE A 170 -2.01 13.32 8.09
CA ILE A 170 -2.21 14.77 7.89
C ILE A 170 -2.77 15.11 6.51
N LEU A 171 -2.93 14.13 5.61
CA LEU A 171 -3.35 14.34 4.23
C LEU A 171 -4.80 13.89 4.03
N ASN A 172 -5.53 14.66 3.24
CA ASN A 172 -6.73 14.21 2.54
C ASN A 172 -6.33 13.50 1.23
N ASP A 173 -7.29 12.81 0.63
CA ASP A 173 -7.12 12.03 -0.60
C ASP A 173 -6.68 12.87 -1.80
N ASP A 174 -7.07 14.15 -1.82
CA ASP A 174 -6.68 15.14 -2.84
C ASP A 174 -5.30 15.79 -2.60
N GLY A 175 -4.57 15.33 -1.57
CA GLY A 175 -3.25 15.84 -1.19
C GLY A 175 -3.25 17.22 -0.53
N THR A 176 -4.41 17.71 -0.11
CA THR A 176 -4.52 18.83 0.82
C THR A 176 -4.35 18.37 2.27
N LEU A 177 -3.91 19.26 3.14
CA LEU A 177 -3.75 18.97 4.56
C LEU A 177 -5.10 18.99 5.29
N ASN A 178 -5.32 18.00 6.15
CA ASN A 178 -6.53 17.85 6.97
C ASN A 178 -6.39 18.59 8.32
N ALA A 179 -7.35 18.40 9.24
CA ALA A 179 -7.36 19.07 10.54
C ALA A 179 -6.17 18.71 11.45
N ASN A 180 -5.56 17.52 11.28
CA ASN A 180 -4.40 17.10 12.09
C ASN A 180 -3.15 17.92 11.81
N ALA A 181 -3.11 18.64 10.68
CA ALA A 181 -2.04 19.57 10.35
C ALA A 181 -2.15 20.94 11.05
N GLY A 182 -3.17 21.14 11.88
CA GLY A 182 -3.43 22.39 12.59
C GLY A 182 -4.08 23.46 11.71
N GLU A 183 -4.79 24.39 12.34
CA GLU A 183 -5.60 25.40 11.64
C GLU A 183 -4.77 26.33 10.75
N LYS A 184 -3.47 26.50 11.01
CA LYS A 184 -2.57 27.30 10.16
C LYS A 184 -2.33 26.67 8.79
N PHE A 185 -2.25 25.34 8.69
CA PHE A 185 -1.83 24.63 7.48
C PHE A 185 -2.95 23.83 6.82
N LYS A 186 -4.05 23.60 7.54
CA LYS A 186 -5.26 22.94 7.05
C LYS A 186 -5.74 23.54 5.71
N GLY A 187 -6.05 22.66 4.77
CA GLY A 187 -6.50 23.00 3.41
C GLY A 187 -5.37 23.37 2.44
N MET A 188 -4.12 23.55 2.89
CA MET A 188 -3.00 23.78 1.98
C MET A 188 -2.66 22.50 1.22
N LYS A 189 -2.28 22.62 -0.05
CA LYS A 189 -1.71 21.49 -0.80
C LYS A 189 -0.32 21.14 -0.25
N ARG A 190 0.04 19.85 -0.22
CA ARG A 190 1.30 19.32 0.36
C ARG A 190 2.58 20.11 0.07
N PHE A 191 2.81 20.58 -1.16
CA PHE A 191 4.04 21.31 -1.51
C PHE A 191 3.94 22.82 -1.25
N HIS A 192 2.74 23.40 -1.24
CA HIS A 192 2.54 24.74 -0.67
C HIS A 192 2.75 24.72 0.84
N ALA A 193 2.27 23.68 1.51
CA ALA A 193 2.50 23.47 2.94
C ALA A 193 3.98 23.31 3.27
N ARG A 194 4.76 22.62 2.44
CA ARG A 194 6.24 22.55 2.57
C ARG A 194 6.87 23.94 2.68
N VAL A 195 6.53 24.82 1.74
CA VAL A 195 7.04 26.20 1.74
C VAL A 195 6.54 26.96 2.98
N ALA A 196 5.26 26.84 3.32
CA ALA A 196 4.65 27.52 4.46
C ALA A 196 5.25 27.07 5.81
N VAL A 197 5.52 25.78 5.98
CA VAL A 197 6.14 25.21 7.19
C VAL A 197 7.57 25.71 7.35
N VAL A 198 8.37 25.69 6.27
CA VAL A 198 9.74 26.23 6.32
C VAL A 198 9.73 27.72 6.67
N GLN A 199 8.80 28.51 6.11
CA GLN A 199 8.67 29.92 6.48
C GLN A 199 8.25 30.09 7.95
N ALA A 200 7.28 29.30 8.42
CA ALA A 200 6.86 29.33 9.82
C ALA A 200 8.00 28.98 10.79
N LEU A 201 8.88 28.05 10.41
CA LEU A 201 10.08 27.70 11.18
C LEU A 201 11.08 28.87 11.23
N LYS A 202 11.23 29.62 10.13
CA LYS A 202 12.07 30.84 10.09
C LYS A 202 11.49 31.93 10.98
N ASP A 203 10.19 32.19 10.88
CA ASP A 203 9.51 33.21 11.66
C ASP A 203 9.58 32.91 13.17
N ALA A 204 9.59 31.62 13.54
CA ALA A 204 9.75 31.16 14.93
C ALA A 204 11.22 31.09 15.41
N GLY A 205 12.21 31.38 14.55
CA GLY A 205 13.64 31.24 14.89
C GLY A 205 14.06 29.79 15.19
N LEU A 206 13.40 28.82 14.55
CA LEU A 206 13.65 27.38 14.70
C LEU A 206 14.30 26.77 13.45
N TYR A 207 14.23 27.44 12.30
CA TYR A 207 14.97 27.05 11.11
C TYR A 207 16.48 27.16 11.33
N VAL A 208 17.24 26.14 10.94
CA VAL A 208 18.71 26.12 11.05
C VAL A 208 19.35 26.34 9.68
N GLU A 209 19.14 25.43 8.74
CA GLU A 209 19.74 25.50 7.41
C GLU A 209 19.02 24.59 6.39
N THR A 210 19.35 24.76 5.10
CA THR A 210 18.97 23.84 4.03
C THR A 210 20.19 23.59 3.16
N LYS A 211 20.56 22.31 3.00
CA LYS A 211 21.73 21.85 2.23
C LYS A 211 21.31 20.96 1.07
N ASP A 212 22.16 20.89 0.06
CA ASP A 212 21.97 20.00 -1.08
C ASP A 212 22.15 18.54 -0.62
N ASN A 213 21.23 17.67 -1.04
CA ASN A 213 21.17 16.29 -0.61
C ASN A 213 20.72 15.41 -1.78
N PRO A 214 21.62 14.63 -2.41
CA PRO A 214 21.22 13.62 -3.39
C PRO A 214 20.16 12.68 -2.79
N MET A 215 19.12 12.36 -3.55
CA MET A 215 18.00 11.55 -3.06
C MET A 215 17.29 10.81 -4.19
N GLN A 216 16.41 9.88 -3.83
CA GLN A 216 15.46 9.27 -4.75
C GLN A 216 14.05 9.78 -4.43
N ILE A 217 13.27 10.07 -5.48
CA ILE A 217 11.86 10.42 -5.34
C ILE A 217 10.99 9.32 -6.00
N PRO A 218 9.99 8.80 -5.29
CA PRO A 218 9.05 7.84 -5.86
C PRO A 218 8.02 8.57 -6.72
N LEU A 219 7.87 8.14 -7.97
CA LEU A 219 6.93 8.69 -8.94
C LEU A 219 5.90 7.65 -9.33
N CYS A 220 4.67 8.09 -9.53
CA CYS A 220 3.65 7.29 -10.19
C CYS A 220 4.04 7.09 -11.64
N SER A 221 4.21 5.82 -12.07
CA SER A 221 4.54 5.46 -13.45
C SER A 221 3.56 5.97 -14.50
N LYS A 222 2.29 6.21 -14.11
CA LYS A 222 1.23 6.65 -15.02
C LYS A 222 1.07 8.17 -15.08
N SER A 223 1.06 8.83 -13.94
CA SER A 223 0.79 10.28 -13.87
C SER A 223 2.04 11.15 -13.76
N GLY A 224 3.19 10.55 -13.43
CA GLY A 224 4.42 11.26 -13.08
C GLY A 224 4.34 12.00 -11.74
N ASP A 225 3.26 11.83 -10.99
CA ASP A 225 3.08 12.49 -9.70
C ASP A 225 3.96 11.88 -8.61
N ILE A 226 4.33 12.67 -7.61
CA ILE A 226 5.11 12.19 -6.47
C ILE A 226 4.21 11.35 -5.57
N ILE A 227 4.65 10.15 -5.24
CA ILE A 227 3.91 9.21 -4.38
C ILE A 227 3.93 9.71 -2.93
N GLU A 228 2.76 9.69 -2.29
CA GLU A 228 2.65 9.83 -0.85
C GLU A 228 2.47 8.45 -0.21
N PRO A 229 3.30 8.07 0.76
CA PRO A 229 2.92 7.03 1.71
C PRO A 229 1.80 7.58 2.59
N VAL A 230 0.64 6.94 2.62
CA VAL A 230 -0.47 7.30 3.52
C VAL A 230 -1.11 6.04 4.09
N LEU A 231 -1.69 6.14 5.28
CA LEU A 231 -2.46 5.04 5.87
C LEU A 231 -3.84 4.98 5.24
N LYS A 232 -4.15 3.83 4.62
CA LYS A 232 -5.50 3.54 4.14
C LYS A 232 -5.90 2.11 4.47
N PRO A 233 -7.16 1.88 4.90
CA PRO A 233 -7.72 0.54 5.00
C PRO A 233 -7.86 -0.05 3.61
N GLN A 234 -7.16 -1.15 3.36
CA GLN A 234 -7.14 -1.80 2.06
C GLN A 234 -7.22 -3.32 2.18
N TRP A 235 -7.52 -3.98 1.08
CA TRP A 235 -7.47 -5.44 0.97
C TRP A 235 -6.08 -5.88 0.52
N TRP A 236 -5.52 -6.86 1.22
CA TRP A 236 -4.17 -7.35 1.05
C TRP A 236 -4.17 -8.86 0.86
N ILE A 237 -3.19 -9.36 0.10
CA ILE A 237 -2.85 -10.79 0.03
C ILE A 237 -1.57 -11.02 0.82
N LYS A 238 -1.61 -12.01 1.73
CA LYS A 238 -0.41 -12.58 2.35
C LYS A 238 0.43 -13.27 1.28
N SER A 239 1.45 -12.57 0.79
CA SER A 239 2.23 -13.03 -0.35
C SER A 239 3.21 -14.14 0.01
N GLN A 240 3.77 -14.09 1.23
CA GLN A 240 4.85 -14.97 1.67
C GLN A 240 4.54 -16.47 1.50
N PRO A 241 3.39 -17.01 1.98
CA PRO A 241 3.11 -18.44 1.85
C PRO A 241 2.92 -18.88 0.39
N LEU A 242 2.45 -17.98 -0.47
CA LEU A 242 2.25 -18.27 -1.90
C LEU A 242 3.60 -18.30 -2.64
N ALA A 243 4.50 -17.38 -2.29
CA ALA A 243 5.83 -17.28 -2.87
C ALA A 243 6.72 -18.47 -2.48
N GLU A 244 6.64 -18.93 -1.22
CA GLU A 244 7.40 -20.09 -0.73
C GLU A 244 7.10 -21.36 -1.53
N GLU A 245 5.82 -21.62 -1.83
CA GLU A 245 5.44 -22.78 -2.63
C GLU A 245 5.88 -22.63 -4.10
N ALA A 246 5.77 -21.42 -4.67
CA ALA A 246 6.28 -21.15 -6.01
C ALA A 246 7.80 -21.39 -6.11
N ILE A 247 8.58 -20.89 -5.13
CA ILE A 247 10.03 -21.14 -5.04
C ILE A 247 10.31 -22.65 -4.92
N ARG A 248 9.57 -23.36 -4.07
CA ARG A 248 9.77 -24.81 -3.86
C ARG A 248 9.63 -25.57 -5.17
N ARG A 249 8.60 -25.28 -5.95
CA ARG A 249 8.32 -25.95 -7.24
C ARG A 249 9.35 -25.59 -8.31
N THR A 250 9.76 -24.33 -8.40
CA THR A 250 10.86 -23.94 -9.31
C THR A 250 12.16 -24.68 -8.95
N LYS A 251 12.52 -24.75 -7.66
CA LYS A 251 13.71 -25.48 -7.19
C LYS A 251 13.63 -26.99 -7.43
N ALA A 252 12.42 -27.56 -7.39
CA ALA A 252 12.19 -28.97 -7.70
C ALA A 252 12.25 -29.29 -9.21
N GLY A 253 12.32 -28.26 -10.06
CA GLY A 253 12.27 -28.41 -11.52
C GLY A 253 10.85 -28.70 -12.05
N GLU A 254 9.81 -28.43 -11.25
CA GLU A 254 8.40 -28.53 -11.67
C GLU A 254 7.97 -27.31 -12.52
N LEU A 255 8.70 -26.18 -12.39
CA LEU A 255 8.54 -24.96 -13.19
C LEU A 255 9.90 -24.52 -13.72
N HIS A 256 10.00 -24.29 -15.02
CA HIS A 256 11.23 -23.84 -15.67
C HIS A 256 11.16 -22.37 -16.10
N ILE A 257 12.06 -21.54 -15.57
CA ILE A 257 12.19 -20.13 -15.97
C ILE A 257 13.41 -19.95 -16.86
N ALA A 258 13.19 -19.43 -18.07
CA ALA A 258 14.25 -19.08 -19.01
C ALA A 258 14.14 -17.61 -19.44
N PRO A 259 15.27 -16.90 -19.62
CA PRO A 259 16.66 -17.34 -19.44
C PRO A 259 17.07 -17.44 -17.95
N LYS A 260 18.23 -18.05 -17.66
CA LYS A 260 18.76 -18.24 -16.29
C LYS A 260 18.84 -16.95 -15.46
N GLN A 261 19.05 -15.80 -16.10
CA GLN A 261 19.05 -14.52 -15.41
C GLN A 261 17.68 -14.21 -14.80
N SER A 262 16.59 -14.45 -15.54
CA SER A 262 15.22 -14.28 -15.05
C SER A 262 14.88 -15.26 -13.93
N GLU A 263 15.46 -16.46 -13.94
CA GLU A 263 15.33 -17.40 -12.82
C GLU A 263 16.02 -16.89 -11.55
N ALA A 264 17.21 -16.30 -11.66
CA ALA A 264 17.87 -15.68 -10.52
C ALA A 264 17.05 -14.49 -9.96
N ASP A 265 16.49 -13.67 -10.85
CA ASP A 265 15.60 -12.57 -10.48
C ASP A 265 14.29 -13.07 -9.84
N TRP A 266 13.75 -14.20 -10.32
CA TRP A 266 12.60 -14.90 -9.76
C TRP A 266 12.79 -15.23 -8.27
N TYR A 267 13.89 -15.90 -7.93
CA TYR A 267 14.17 -16.23 -6.53
C TYR A 267 14.36 -14.97 -5.69
N ARG A 268 15.19 -14.02 -6.14
CA ARG A 268 15.46 -12.79 -5.41
C ARG A 268 14.17 -12.01 -5.10
N TRP A 269 13.24 -11.96 -6.05
CA TRP A 269 12.00 -11.22 -5.88
C TRP A 269 11.02 -11.95 -4.95
N LEU A 270 10.84 -13.25 -5.12
CA LEU A 270 9.92 -14.04 -4.30
C LEU A 270 10.41 -14.19 -2.84
N GLU A 271 11.72 -14.26 -2.61
CA GLU A 271 12.31 -14.35 -1.27
C GLU A 271 12.12 -13.06 -0.45
N ASN A 272 11.92 -11.91 -1.12
CA ASN A 272 11.75 -10.60 -0.49
C ASN A 272 10.33 -10.02 -0.70
N ILE A 273 9.37 -10.87 -1.10
CA ILE A 273 8.04 -10.43 -1.48
C ILE A 273 7.32 -9.76 -0.30
N GLN A 274 6.60 -8.69 -0.60
CA GLN A 274 5.73 -8.02 0.37
C GLN A 274 4.26 -8.37 0.09
N ASP A 275 3.41 -8.18 1.09
CA ASP A 275 1.98 -8.37 0.92
C ASP A 275 1.44 -7.45 -0.17
N TRP A 276 0.58 -8.02 -1.00
CA TRP A 276 0.09 -7.34 -2.19
C TRP A 276 -1.23 -6.63 -1.89
N CYS A 277 -1.22 -5.30 -1.96
CA CYS A 277 -2.43 -4.49 -1.93
C CYS A 277 -3.25 -4.72 -3.22
N ILE A 278 -4.45 -5.28 -3.09
CA ILE A 278 -5.30 -5.68 -4.22
C ILE A 278 -6.52 -4.77 -4.44
N SER A 279 -6.85 -3.86 -3.53
CA SER A 279 -7.93 -2.90 -3.73
C SER A 279 -7.43 -1.56 -4.30
N ARG A 280 -8.27 -0.90 -5.10
CA ARG A 280 -7.99 0.33 -5.85
C ARG A 280 -9.21 1.24 -5.85
N GLN A 281 -8.99 2.54 -5.71
CA GLN A 281 -10.02 3.59 -5.75
C GLN A 281 -10.26 4.05 -7.19
N LEU A 282 -10.50 3.09 -8.08
CA LEU A 282 -10.71 3.32 -9.51
C LEU A 282 -12.15 3.00 -9.91
N TRP A 283 -12.64 3.67 -10.96
CA TRP A 283 -13.98 3.39 -11.49
C TRP A 283 -14.02 2.16 -12.39
N TRP A 284 -12.87 1.72 -12.91
CA TRP A 284 -12.76 0.58 -13.79
C TRP A 284 -12.03 -0.58 -13.10
N GLY A 285 -12.73 -1.69 -12.96
CA GLY A 285 -12.22 -2.93 -12.39
C GLY A 285 -13.35 -3.78 -11.83
N HIS A 286 -13.02 -4.99 -11.35
CA HIS A 286 -14.01 -5.84 -10.69
C HIS A 286 -14.25 -5.30 -9.28
N ARG A 287 -15.49 -4.94 -8.93
CA ARG A 287 -15.79 -4.52 -7.55
C ARG A 287 -15.43 -5.60 -6.56
N VAL A 288 -14.86 -5.20 -5.43
CA VAL A 288 -14.52 -6.14 -4.36
C VAL A 288 -15.82 -6.81 -3.86
N PRO A 289 -15.90 -8.14 -3.77
CA PRO A 289 -17.10 -8.85 -3.32
C PRO A 289 -17.20 -8.90 -1.79
N ALA A 290 -16.90 -7.77 -1.14
CA ALA A 290 -16.96 -7.56 0.29
C ALA A 290 -18.01 -6.51 0.64
N TYR A 291 -18.68 -6.70 1.77
CA TYR A 291 -19.82 -5.91 2.20
C TYR A 291 -19.66 -5.51 3.65
N PHE A 292 -19.72 -4.22 3.92
CA PHE A 292 -19.77 -3.68 5.26
C PHE A 292 -21.15 -3.93 5.86
N VAL A 293 -21.18 -4.59 7.01
CA VAL A 293 -22.40 -4.88 7.76
C VAL A 293 -22.67 -3.72 8.71
N ARG A 294 -23.51 -2.79 8.28
CA ARG A 294 -23.93 -1.62 9.07
C ARG A 294 -25.10 -2.00 9.95
N ILE A 295 -24.83 -2.29 11.21
CA ILE A 295 -25.80 -2.59 12.26
C ILE A 295 -26.44 -1.29 12.75
N GLU A 296 -27.77 -1.25 12.76
CA GLU A 296 -28.52 -0.06 13.20
C GLU A 296 -28.21 0.27 14.67
N GLY A 297 -27.88 1.53 14.94
CA GLY A 297 -27.59 2.02 16.28
C GLY A 297 -26.20 1.66 16.83
N SER A 298 -25.32 1.06 16.02
CA SER A 298 -23.93 0.79 16.39
C SER A 298 -22.99 1.83 15.79
N ASP A 299 -22.02 2.30 16.58
CA ASP A 299 -20.89 3.10 16.09
C ASP A 299 -19.80 2.16 15.55
N GLN A 300 -19.87 1.85 14.25
CA GLN A 300 -18.94 0.94 13.58
C GLN A 300 -18.03 1.71 12.64
N ASN A 301 -16.73 1.42 12.70
CA ASN A 301 -15.75 1.92 11.75
C ASN A 301 -15.61 0.95 10.56
N SER A 302 -15.74 1.46 9.34
CA SER A 302 -15.50 0.70 8.09
C SER A 302 -14.04 0.32 7.88
N ASP A 303 -13.11 0.88 8.66
CA ASP A 303 -11.70 0.52 8.60
C ASP A 303 -11.42 -0.82 9.30
N ASP A 304 -12.32 -1.25 10.18
CA ASP A 304 -12.19 -2.48 10.96
C ASP A 304 -12.74 -3.68 10.18
N GLU A 305 -11.85 -4.63 9.88
CA GLU A 305 -12.16 -5.88 9.17
C GLU A 305 -13.32 -6.66 9.80
N LYS A 306 -13.50 -6.59 11.12
CA LYS A 306 -14.51 -7.40 11.85
C LYS A 306 -15.96 -7.08 11.47
N HIS A 307 -16.18 -5.98 10.77
CA HIS A 307 -17.50 -5.53 10.31
C HIS A 307 -17.76 -5.84 8.83
N TRP A 308 -16.85 -6.53 8.16
CA TRP A 308 -16.98 -6.91 6.76
C TRP A 308 -17.32 -8.38 6.61
N VAL A 309 -18.11 -8.68 5.58
CA VAL A 309 -18.36 -10.04 5.11
C VAL A 309 -18.07 -10.14 3.63
N VAL A 310 -17.55 -11.29 3.20
CA VAL A 310 -17.25 -11.58 1.78
C VAL A 310 -18.24 -12.60 1.27
N GLY A 311 -18.77 -12.41 0.05
CA GLY A 311 -19.72 -13.35 -0.54
C GLY A 311 -19.72 -13.31 -2.06
N ARG A 312 -19.88 -14.49 -2.69
CA ARG A 312 -19.91 -14.67 -4.16
C ARG A 312 -21.12 -13.98 -4.79
N ASN A 313 -22.15 -13.75 -3.99
CA ASN A 313 -23.35 -13.01 -4.34
C ASN A 313 -23.96 -12.38 -3.07
N LEU A 314 -25.00 -11.55 -3.27
CA LEU A 314 -25.67 -10.83 -2.17
C LEU A 314 -26.36 -11.78 -1.17
N GLU A 315 -26.87 -12.92 -1.61
CA GLU A 315 -27.52 -13.91 -0.75
C GLU A 315 -26.52 -14.51 0.24
N GLU A 316 -25.37 -14.97 -0.26
CA GLU A 316 -24.29 -15.51 0.58
C GLU A 316 -23.75 -14.44 1.56
N ALA A 317 -23.54 -13.21 1.09
CA ALA A 317 -23.13 -12.10 1.95
C ALA A 317 -24.16 -11.82 3.05
N THR A 318 -25.45 -11.87 2.72
CA THR A 318 -26.55 -11.66 3.68
C THR A 318 -26.58 -12.74 4.75
N GLU A 319 -26.40 -14.02 4.39
CA GLU A 319 -26.36 -15.11 5.37
C GLU A 319 -25.17 -15.00 6.33
N ARG A 320 -24.00 -14.59 5.82
CA ARG A 320 -22.82 -14.29 6.67
C ARG A 320 -23.07 -13.08 7.57
N ALA A 321 -23.70 -12.03 7.04
CA ALA A 321 -24.03 -10.82 7.79
C ALA A 321 -25.04 -11.06 8.91
N LYS A 322 -26.04 -11.94 8.71
CA LYS A 322 -26.98 -12.34 9.78
C LYS A 322 -26.26 -12.92 10.99
N LYS A 323 -25.24 -13.75 10.75
CA LYS A 323 -24.41 -14.34 11.82
C LYS A 323 -23.62 -13.25 12.56
N LEU A 324 -23.02 -12.33 11.82
CA LEU A 324 -22.25 -11.21 12.38
C LEU A 324 -23.14 -10.26 13.20
N ALA A 325 -24.33 -9.92 12.69
CA ALA A 325 -25.26 -8.99 13.33
C ALA A 325 -25.96 -9.57 14.56
N GLY A 326 -25.90 -10.89 14.81
CA GLY A 326 -26.44 -11.50 16.02
C GLY A 326 -27.95 -11.26 16.24
N GLY A 327 -28.73 -11.11 15.16
CA GLY A 327 -30.17 -10.82 15.22
C GLY A 327 -30.54 -9.33 15.24
N ALA A 328 -29.56 -8.42 15.25
CA ALA A 328 -29.81 -7.00 15.06
C ALA A 328 -30.21 -6.68 13.62
N LYS A 329 -30.90 -5.55 13.42
CA LYS A 329 -31.18 -5.01 12.08
C LYS A 329 -29.88 -4.46 11.47
N PHE A 330 -29.67 -4.73 10.19
CA PHE A 330 -28.48 -4.27 9.48
C PHE A 330 -28.79 -3.95 8.02
N THR A 331 -27.91 -3.16 7.42
CA THR A 331 -27.82 -2.97 5.96
C THR A 331 -26.45 -3.40 5.45
N LEU A 332 -26.38 -3.79 4.18
CA LEU A 332 -25.12 -4.12 3.50
C LEU A 332 -24.72 -2.99 2.58
N VAL A 333 -23.47 -2.57 2.69
CA VAL A 333 -22.84 -1.62 1.77
C VAL A 333 -21.66 -2.32 1.13
N GLN A 334 -21.74 -2.61 -0.16
CA GLN A 334 -20.62 -3.23 -0.88
C GLN A 334 -19.44 -2.24 -0.95
N ASP A 335 -18.22 -2.75 -0.76
CA ASP A 335 -17.00 -1.96 -0.91
C ASP A 335 -16.97 -1.25 -2.28
N GLU A 336 -16.70 0.04 -2.29
CA GLU A 336 -16.67 0.86 -3.50
C GLU A 336 -15.39 0.64 -4.31
N ASP A 337 -14.36 0.05 -3.68
CA ASP A 337 -13.12 -0.28 -4.34
C ASP A 337 -13.31 -1.34 -5.44
N VAL A 338 -12.39 -1.27 -6.40
CA VAL A 338 -12.20 -2.31 -7.41
C VAL A 338 -10.90 -3.06 -7.18
N LEU A 339 -10.84 -4.27 -7.70
CA LEU A 339 -9.66 -5.12 -7.62
C LEU A 339 -8.63 -4.72 -8.66
N ASP A 340 -7.36 -4.81 -8.27
CA ASP A 340 -6.18 -4.64 -9.12
C ASP A 340 -6.30 -5.46 -10.41
N THR A 341 -5.95 -4.87 -11.56
CA THR A 341 -5.94 -5.56 -12.85
C THR A 341 -5.10 -6.84 -12.78
N TRP A 342 -3.97 -6.81 -12.06
CA TRP A 342 -3.10 -7.97 -11.86
C TRP A 342 -3.75 -9.11 -11.05
N PHE A 343 -4.74 -8.79 -10.20
CA PHE A 343 -5.54 -9.79 -9.48
C PHE A 343 -6.42 -10.59 -10.42
N SER A 344 -6.94 -9.95 -11.47
CA SER A 344 -7.72 -10.64 -12.50
C SER A 344 -6.85 -11.32 -13.55
N SER A 345 -5.77 -10.69 -14.02
CA SER A 345 -4.91 -11.27 -15.06
C SER A 345 -4.07 -12.44 -14.55
N GLY A 346 -3.79 -12.49 -13.24
CA GLY A 346 -3.17 -13.65 -12.60
C GLY A 346 -4.01 -14.93 -12.68
N LEU A 347 -5.30 -14.83 -13.03
CA LEU A 347 -6.18 -16.00 -13.20
C LEU A 347 -6.17 -16.56 -14.63
N TRP A 348 -5.51 -15.85 -15.56
CA TRP A 348 -5.56 -16.12 -16.99
C TRP A 348 -5.38 -17.60 -17.40
N PRO A 349 -4.40 -18.36 -16.85
CA PRO A 349 -4.12 -19.72 -17.29
C PRO A 349 -5.28 -20.71 -17.08
N PHE A 350 -6.21 -20.40 -16.17
CA PHE A 350 -7.29 -21.31 -15.81
C PHE A 350 -8.68 -20.69 -15.92
N SER A 351 -8.83 -19.37 -15.72
CA SER A 351 -10.12 -18.70 -15.88
C SER A 351 -10.61 -18.70 -17.33
N THR A 352 -9.68 -18.73 -18.30
CA THR A 352 -10.00 -18.85 -19.73
C THR A 352 -10.48 -20.25 -20.12
N LEU A 353 -10.14 -21.25 -19.30
CA LEU A 353 -10.47 -22.65 -19.50
C LEU A 353 -11.70 -23.08 -18.68
N GLY A 354 -12.52 -22.14 -18.20
CA GLY A 354 -13.78 -22.47 -17.53
C GLY A 354 -13.72 -22.54 -16.00
N TRP A 355 -12.55 -22.39 -15.37
CA TRP A 355 -12.50 -22.18 -13.92
C TRP A 355 -13.24 -20.87 -13.56
N PRO A 356 -14.10 -20.84 -12.52
CA PRO A 356 -14.19 -21.77 -11.40
C PRO A 356 -15.28 -22.84 -11.52
N ASP A 357 -15.91 -22.96 -12.69
CA ASP A 357 -17.03 -23.88 -12.86
C ASP A 357 -16.57 -25.34 -12.81
N LYS A 358 -17.32 -26.15 -12.07
CA LYS A 358 -17.19 -27.62 -12.07
C LYS A 358 -17.92 -28.16 -13.30
N VAL A 359 -17.54 -29.37 -13.73
CA VAL A 359 -18.05 -30.03 -14.94
C VAL A 359 -19.56 -29.81 -15.15
N GLY A 360 -19.94 -29.11 -16.22
CA GLY A 360 -21.34 -28.70 -16.45
C GLY A 360 -21.63 -28.17 -17.87
N LEU A 361 -22.90 -28.32 -18.28
CA LEU A 361 -23.43 -27.85 -19.57
C LEU A 361 -23.64 -26.33 -19.51
N VAL A 362 -23.07 -25.59 -20.47
CA VAL A 362 -23.28 -24.15 -20.60
C VAL A 362 -23.98 -23.89 -21.94
N PRO A 363 -25.10 -23.16 -21.97
CA PRO A 363 -25.73 -22.81 -23.24
C PRO A 363 -24.85 -21.84 -24.02
N VAL A 364 -24.48 -22.19 -25.26
CA VAL A 364 -23.70 -21.34 -26.16
C VAL A 364 -24.54 -21.02 -27.39
N TYR A 365 -24.72 -19.73 -27.69
CA TYR A 365 -25.36 -19.31 -28.93
C TYR A 365 -24.31 -19.35 -30.06
N LEU A 366 -24.25 -20.47 -30.77
CA LEU A 366 -23.54 -20.59 -32.03
C LEU A 366 -24.57 -20.33 -33.13
N THR A 367 -24.59 -19.09 -33.66
CA THR A 367 -25.62 -18.54 -34.55
C THR A 367 -27.00 -18.42 -33.90
N ASP A 368 -27.99 -17.92 -34.63
CA ASP A 368 -29.37 -17.57 -34.19
C ASP A 368 -30.19 -18.74 -33.59
N ARG A 369 -29.54 -19.85 -33.23
CA ARG A 369 -30.10 -21.04 -32.58
C ARG A 369 -29.33 -21.35 -31.30
N LEU A 370 -30.08 -21.49 -30.21
CA LEU A 370 -29.56 -21.99 -28.94
C LEU A 370 -28.99 -23.40 -29.14
N THR A 371 -27.68 -23.56 -28.99
CA THR A 371 -27.02 -24.86 -29.01
C THR A 371 -26.43 -25.11 -27.61
N VAL A 372 -26.90 -26.15 -26.93
CA VAL A 372 -26.32 -26.52 -25.63
C VAL A 372 -25.05 -27.33 -25.91
N VAL A 373 -23.88 -26.77 -25.64
CA VAL A 373 -22.58 -27.43 -25.86
C VAL A 373 -21.88 -27.62 -24.51
N MET A 374 -21.41 -28.84 -24.26
CA MET A 374 -20.61 -29.16 -23.09
C MET A 374 -19.16 -28.74 -23.38
N MET A 375 -18.73 -27.54 -22.98
CA MET A 375 -17.45 -26.99 -23.47
C MET A 375 -16.49 -26.52 -22.39
N GLN A 376 -16.95 -25.96 -21.26
CA GLN A 376 -16.02 -25.21 -20.40
C GLN A 376 -15.10 -26.06 -19.53
N THR A 377 -15.51 -27.22 -19.02
CA THR A 377 -14.69 -27.96 -18.04
C THR A 377 -13.76 -29.00 -18.62
N LEU A 378 -14.03 -29.44 -19.85
CA LEU A 378 -13.17 -30.36 -20.57
C LEU A 378 -11.84 -29.69 -20.97
N ASP A 379 -11.90 -28.39 -21.25
CA ASP A 379 -10.72 -27.61 -21.61
C ASP A 379 -9.79 -27.42 -20.41
N PHE A 380 -10.32 -27.13 -19.22
CA PHE A 380 -9.52 -27.08 -17.98
C PHE A 380 -8.80 -28.41 -17.74
N GLU A 381 -9.51 -29.53 -17.78
CA GLU A 381 -8.92 -30.85 -17.52
C GLU A 381 -7.89 -31.28 -18.58
N ARG A 382 -8.03 -30.83 -19.82
CA ARG A 382 -7.15 -31.22 -20.94
C ARG A 382 -5.96 -30.31 -21.15
N PHE A 383 -6.12 -29.02 -20.91
CA PHE A 383 -5.15 -27.99 -21.31
C PHE A 383 -4.54 -27.23 -20.13
N TYR A 384 -4.99 -27.50 -18.90
CA TYR A 384 -4.32 -27.02 -17.70
C TYR A 384 -3.60 -28.18 -16.99
N PRO A 385 -2.33 -28.01 -16.59
CA PRO A 385 -1.51 -26.80 -16.67
C PRO A 385 -0.95 -26.50 -18.07
N THR A 386 -0.61 -25.23 -18.32
CA THR A 386 -0.10 -24.77 -19.64
C THR A 386 1.35 -25.26 -19.85
N SER A 387 1.74 -25.69 -21.06
CA SER A 387 3.12 -26.21 -21.28
C SER A 387 4.21 -25.16 -21.52
N MET A 388 3.84 -23.93 -21.88
CA MET A 388 4.79 -22.84 -22.12
C MET A 388 4.09 -21.48 -22.05
N LEU A 389 4.71 -20.52 -21.37
CA LEU A 389 4.32 -19.11 -21.40
C LEU A 389 5.48 -18.28 -21.97
N GLU A 390 5.22 -17.53 -23.03
CA GLU A 390 6.16 -16.58 -23.61
C GLU A 390 5.74 -15.14 -23.27
N THR A 391 6.65 -14.37 -22.68
CA THR A 391 6.39 -12.97 -22.32
C THR A 391 7.68 -12.17 -22.14
N GLY A 392 7.54 -10.84 -22.02
CA GLY A 392 8.65 -9.94 -21.70
C GLY A 392 9.07 -10.01 -20.24
N TRP A 393 10.34 -9.74 -19.96
CA TRP A 393 10.90 -9.76 -18.60
C TRP A 393 10.27 -8.69 -17.68
N ASP A 394 9.72 -7.63 -18.27
CA ASP A 394 9.11 -6.48 -17.59
C ASP A 394 7.87 -6.86 -16.76
N ILE A 395 7.15 -7.92 -17.15
CA ILE A 395 5.95 -8.40 -16.44
C ILE A 395 6.14 -9.75 -15.73
N LEU A 396 7.39 -10.20 -15.57
CA LEU A 396 7.72 -11.42 -14.81
C LEU A 396 7.11 -11.37 -13.39
N PHE A 397 7.16 -10.22 -12.73
CA PHE A 397 6.66 -10.07 -11.35
C PHE A 397 5.23 -9.54 -11.25
N PHE A 398 4.82 -8.71 -12.21
CA PHE A 398 3.44 -8.21 -12.27
C PHE A 398 2.44 -9.31 -12.64
N TRP A 399 2.84 -10.23 -13.52
CA TRP A 399 1.94 -11.20 -14.12
C TRP A 399 2.35 -12.64 -13.88
N VAL A 400 3.56 -13.05 -14.30
CA VAL A 400 3.97 -14.48 -14.25
C VAL A 400 3.99 -14.99 -12.82
N ALA A 401 4.63 -14.25 -11.90
CA ALA A 401 4.64 -14.59 -10.49
C ALA A 401 3.22 -14.71 -9.90
N ARG A 402 2.32 -13.79 -10.27
CA ARG A 402 0.92 -13.82 -9.81
C ARG A 402 0.16 -15.03 -10.36
N MET A 403 0.38 -15.38 -11.63
CA MET A 403 -0.20 -16.57 -12.25
C MET A 403 0.24 -17.85 -11.55
N VAL A 404 1.54 -18.00 -11.29
CA VAL A 404 2.08 -19.18 -10.60
C VAL A 404 1.53 -19.27 -9.17
N MET A 405 1.62 -18.19 -8.39
CA MET A 405 1.13 -18.16 -7.01
C MET A 405 -0.37 -18.48 -6.90
N LEU A 406 -1.20 -17.86 -7.74
CA LEU A 406 -2.65 -18.08 -7.73
C LEU A 406 -3.02 -19.45 -8.32
N GLY A 407 -2.37 -19.87 -9.40
CA GLY A 407 -2.58 -21.19 -10.02
C GLY A 407 -2.33 -22.31 -9.04
N ILE A 408 -1.15 -22.32 -8.39
CA ILE A 408 -0.80 -23.28 -7.34
C ILE A 408 -1.86 -23.26 -6.23
N ARG A 409 -2.20 -22.09 -5.70
CA ARG A 409 -3.10 -21.98 -4.54
C ARG A 409 -4.53 -22.44 -4.83
N LEU A 410 -5.07 -22.10 -6.01
CA LEU A 410 -6.48 -22.29 -6.35
C LEU A 410 -6.77 -23.63 -7.04
N THR A 411 -5.75 -24.24 -7.66
CA THR A 411 -5.89 -25.47 -8.45
C THR A 411 -5.07 -26.65 -7.92
N GLY A 412 -4.04 -26.39 -7.09
CA GLY A 412 -3.10 -27.40 -6.62
C GLY A 412 -2.05 -27.83 -7.65
N ALA A 413 -2.18 -27.41 -8.90
CA ALA A 413 -1.21 -27.63 -9.98
C ALA A 413 -0.48 -26.33 -10.32
N ASP A 414 0.71 -26.45 -10.90
CA ASP A 414 1.43 -25.30 -11.44
C ASP A 414 0.58 -24.58 -12.49
N ALA A 415 0.73 -23.27 -12.61
CA ALA A 415 0.07 -22.56 -13.71
C ALA A 415 0.64 -22.99 -15.07
N ILE A 416 1.92 -23.34 -15.08
CA ILE A 416 2.74 -23.65 -16.24
C ILE A 416 3.66 -24.83 -15.86
N GLN A 417 3.69 -25.87 -16.69
CA GLN A 417 4.61 -27.02 -16.59
C GLN A 417 5.97 -26.72 -17.24
#